data_AF-A0A2E0V784-F1
#
_entry.id   AF-A0A2E0V784-F1
#
_cell.length_a   1.000
_cell.length_b   1.000
_cell.length_c   1.000
_cell.angle_alpha   90.00
_cell.angle_beta   90.00
_cell.angle_gamma   90.00
#
_symmetry.space_group_name_H-M   'P 1'
#
loop_
_entity.id
_entity.type
_entity.pdbx_description
1 polymer ?
#
loop_
_entity_poly.entity_id
_entity_poly.type
_entity_poly.pdbx_seq_one_letter_code
_entity_poly.pdbx_strand_id
1 'polypeptide(L)'
;MNRIVLTLALTGLSLPSFGVETDYVDGAVLTRGQELEVIDVARECGIEKASRISTYNMFPTPFRGIMVHGVEQVEGREVSGRVLNVSYLKWLEPEARPRKGEVRKGDFWAGKYRLTKKTILRTGGKEYRVGSLKGMTAKESEEILGLFLDGKYEPGPAVNGKILRQVDWSSPITFSKRGEFILAGFLHKGRGSGFFDLQVRLADKKLVIDRVLQAIP
;
A
#
# COMPACT_ATOMS: atom_id res chain seq x y z
N MET A 1 0.12 -6.40 -47.81
CA MET A 1 0.46 -5.31 -46.87
C MET A 1 -0.49 -5.40 -45.68
N ASN A 2 -0.02 -5.78 -44.51
CA ASN A 2 -0.63 -5.46 -43.21
C ASN A 2 0.39 -5.77 -42.13
N ARG A 3 1.12 -4.73 -41.70
CA ARG A 3 2.03 -4.81 -40.55
C ARG A 3 1.20 -4.50 -39.32
N ILE A 4 0.88 -5.55 -38.54
CA ILE A 4 0.35 -5.40 -37.19
C ILE A 4 1.52 -4.87 -36.35
N VAL A 5 1.47 -3.58 -36.01
CA VAL A 5 2.37 -2.97 -35.04
C VAL A 5 1.86 -3.38 -33.66
N LEU A 6 2.54 -4.35 -33.06
CA LEU A 6 2.31 -4.76 -31.68
C LEU A 6 2.99 -3.72 -30.78
N THR A 7 2.27 -2.67 -30.40
CA THR A 7 2.75 -1.71 -29.40
C THR A 7 2.66 -2.38 -28.03
N LEU A 8 3.77 -2.96 -27.55
CA LEU A 8 3.91 -3.33 -26.15
C LEU A 8 3.88 -2.04 -25.32
N ALA A 9 2.77 -1.81 -24.62
CA ALA A 9 2.73 -0.85 -23.53
C ALA A 9 3.58 -1.41 -22.38
N LEU A 10 4.82 -0.93 -22.26
CA LEU A 10 5.63 -1.08 -21.05
C LEU A 10 4.98 -0.26 -19.93
N THR A 11 4.02 -0.83 -19.22
CA THR A 11 3.76 -0.41 -17.84
C THR A 11 5.06 -0.61 -17.07
N GLY A 12 5.58 0.46 -16.47
CA GLY A 12 6.89 0.50 -15.81
C GLY A 12 7.06 -0.53 -14.71
N LEU A 13 7.42 -1.75 -15.09
CA LEU A 13 8.01 -2.75 -14.21
C LEU A 13 9.44 -2.27 -13.95
N SER A 14 9.67 -1.75 -12.76
CA SER A 14 11.03 -1.50 -12.28
C SER A 14 11.79 -2.82 -12.30
N LEU A 15 12.91 -2.86 -13.01
CA LEU A 15 13.80 -4.02 -12.93
C LEU A 15 14.34 -4.08 -11.50
N PRO A 16 14.30 -5.24 -10.84
CA PRO A 16 14.74 -5.34 -9.46
C PRO A 16 16.22 -4.99 -9.36
N SER A 17 16.53 -3.91 -8.65
CA SER A 17 17.90 -3.54 -8.31
C SER A 17 18.35 -4.48 -7.20
N PHE A 18 19.41 -5.25 -7.44
CA PHE A 18 19.92 -6.25 -6.48
C PHE A 18 18.90 -7.31 -6.02
N GLY A 19 17.89 -7.61 -6.85
CA GLY A 19 16.81 -8.52 -6.46
C GLY A 19 15.79 -7.90 -5.49
N VAL A 20 15.81 -6.59 -5.32
CA VAL A 20 14.88 -5.79 -4.52
C VAL A 20 13.97 -5.00 -5.47
N GLU A 21 12.67 -5.10 -5.26
CA GLU A 21 11.68 -4.31 -6.00
C GLU A 21 11.78 -2.83 -5.62
N THR A 22 11.59 -1.92 -6.58
CA THR A 22 11.59 -0.47 -6.32
C THR A 22 10.27 0.18 -6.74
N ASP A 23 9.73 1.03 -5.86
CA ASP A 23 8.46 1.73 -6.05
C ASP A 23 8.60 3.20 -5.63
N TYR A 24 9.09 4.03 -6.55
CA TYR A 24 9.43 5.42 -6.24
C TYR A 24 8.43 6.43 -6.78
N VAL A 25 7.98 7.36 -5.93
CA VAL A 25 7.19 8.51 -6.38
C VAL A 25 8.05 9.51 -7.13
N ASP A 26 7.41 10.29 -7.99
CA ASP A 26 8.10 11.25 -8.86
C ASP A 26 8.92 12.27 -8.06
N GLY A 27 10.17 12.47 -8.48
CA GLY A 27 11.13 13.34 -7.81
C GLY A 27 11.73 12.81 -6.50
N ALA A 28 11.37 11.59 -6.06
CA ALA A 28 11.97 10.90 -4.91
C ALA A 28 12.53 9.55 -5.36
N VAL A 29 13.46 9.59 -6.33
CA VAL A 29 14.11 8.39 -6.88
C VAL A 29 15.49 8.27 -6.25
N LEU A 30 15.76 7.11 -5.66
CA LEU A 30 17.09 6.81 -5.14
C LEU A 30 18.01 6.39 -6.29
N THR A 31 19.28 6.80 -6.21
CA THR A 31 20.34 6.23 -7.03
C THR A 31 20.72 4.84 -6.52
N ARG A 32 21.38 4.05 -7.36
CA ARG A 32 21.85 2.71 -6.99
C ARG A 32 22.77 2.69 -5.75
N GLY A 33 23.61 3.71 -5.58
CA GLY A 33 24.46 3.84 -4.39
C GLY A 33 23.65 4.10 -3.12
N GLN A 34 22.62 4.95 -3.23
CA GLN A 34 21.71 5.24 -2.12
C GLN A 34 20.84 4.03 -1.76
N GLU A 35 20.42 3.23 -2.74
CA GLU A 35 19.72 1.97 -2.48
C GLU A 35 20.55 1.03 -1.60
N LEU A 36 21.86 0.91 -1.87
CA LEU A 36 22.77 0.09 -1.05
C LEU A 36 22.89 0.63 0.39
N GLU A 37 23.06 1.95 0.56
CA GLU A 37 23.11 2.56 1.89
C GLU A 37 21.81 2.34 2.67
N VAL A 38 20.66 2.47 2.01
CA VAL A 38 19.33 2.23 2.59
C VAL A 38 19.16 0.75 2.99
N ILE A 39 19.62 -0.18 2.16
CA ILE A 39 19.61 -1.62 2.48
C ILE A 39 20.51 -1.93 3.67
N ASP A 40 21.68 -1.30 3.76
CA ASP A 40 22.61 -1.49 4.88
C ASP A 40 22.06 -0.94 6.19
N VAL A 41 21.45 0.26 6.17
CA VAL A 41 20.69 0.79 7.32
C VAL A 41 19.59 -0.19 7.73
N ALA A 42 18.83 -0.71 6.76
CA ALA A 42 17.75 -1.66 7.06
C ALA A 42 18.25 -2.95 7.70
N ARG A 43 19.40 -3.48 7.26
CA ARG A 43 20.04 -4.66 7.83
C ARG A 43 20.43 -4.43 9.29
N GLU A 44 21.10 -3.31 9.58
CA GLU A 44 21.49 -2.94 10.95
C GLU A 44 20.27 -2.67 11.85
N CYS A 45 19.15 -2.22 11.28
CA CYS A 45 17.87 -2.07 11.98
C CYS A 45 17.11 -3.40 12.18
N GLY A 46 17.59 -4.53 11.66
CA GLY A 46 16.99 -5.87 11.83
C GLY A 46 16.10 -6.35 10.69
N ILE A 47 16.20 -5.75 9.49
CA ILE A 47 15.65 -6.30 8.24
C ILE A 47 16.80 -6.93 7.46
N GLU A 48 17.09 -8.21 7.74
CA GLU A 48 18.22 -8.94 7.14
C GLU A 48 18.20 -8.95 5.61
N LYS A 49 17.01 -9.11 5.01
CA LYS A 49 16.79 -9.11 3.57
C LYS A 49 15.63 -8.19 3.19
N ALA A 50 15.96 -7.14 2.43
CA ALA A 50 14.96 -6.27 1.81
C ALA A 50 14.30 -6.99 0.64
N SER A 51 12.98 -6.86 0.53
CA SER A 51 12.17 -7.31 -0.61
C SER A 51 11.78 -6.15 -1.52
N ARG A 52 11.53 -4.98 -0.93
CA ARG A 52 11.11 -3.78 -1.66
C ARG A 52 11.60 -2.50 -0.99
N ILE A 53 11.96 -1.51 -1.79
CA ILE A 53 12.20 -0.12 -1.35
C ILE A 53 11.17 0.76 -2.05
N SER A 54 10.45 1.57 -1.29
CA SER A 54 9.51 2.54 -1.83
C SER A 54 9.75 3.93 -1.27
N THR A 55 9.32 4.95 -1.99
CA THR A 55 9.38 6.34 -1.52
C THR A 55 7.99 6.94 -1.51
N TYR A 56 7.75 7.92 -0.63
CA TYR A 56 6.44 8.55 -0.48
C TYR A 56 6.58 10.03 -0.17
N ASN A 57 5.57 10.81 -0.56
CA ASN A 57 5.45 12.22 -0.19
C ASN A 57 4.74 12.35 1.17
N MET A 58 5.08 13.36 1.96
CA MET A 58 4.43 13.66 3.24
C MET A 58 3.54 14.90 3.10
N PHE A 59 2.41 14.80 2.42
CA PHE A 59 1.59 15.98 2.14
C PHE A 59 0.95 16.55 3.42
N PRO A 60 0.72 17.89 3.48
CA PRO A 60 0.97 18.91 2.45
C PRO A 60 2.42 19.46 2.44
N THR A 61 3.36 18.83 3.13
CA THR A 61 4.76 19.31 3.20
C THR A 61 5.54 18.95 1.93
N PRO A 62 6.68 19.62 1.64
CA PRO A 62 7.56 19.22 0.53
C PRO A 62 8.43 18.00 0.87
N PHE A 63 8.30 17.43 2.07
CA PHE A 63 9.16 16.36 2.56
C PHE A 63 8.78 15.00 1.99
N ARG A 64 9.78 14.11 1.97
CA ARG A 64 9.65 12.75 1.41
C ARG A 64 10.23 11.74 2.39
N GLY A 65 9.75 10.51 2.31
CA GLY A 65 10.23 9.40 3.11
C GLY A 65 10.58 8.19 2.26
N ILE A 66 11.33 7.27 2.87
CA ILE A 66 11.70 5.99 2.30
C ILE A 66 11.10 4.89 3.18
N MET A 67 10.53 3.86 2.57
CA MET A 67 10.13 2.63 3.26
C MET A 67 10.93 1.47 2.72
N VAL A 68 11.50 0.67 3.61
CA VAL A 68 12.13 -0.60 3.28
C VAL A 68 11.25 -1.71 3.82
N HIS A 69 10.85 -2.63 2.95
CA HIS A 69 10.09 -3.81 3.28
C HIS A 69 11.03 -5.01 3.38
N GLY A 70 10.90 -5.79 4.44
CA GLY A 70 11.52 -7.11 4.54
C GLY A 70 10.77 -8.15 3.72
N VAL A 71 11.38 -9.32 3.54
CA VAL A 71 10.69 -10.50 2.99
C VAL A 71 9.52 -10.88 3.92
N GLU A 72 8.34 -11.07 3.32
CA GLU A 72 7.14 -11.50 4.05
C GLU A 72 7.27 -12.98 4.47
N GLN A 73 6.75 -13.31 5.66
CA GLN A 73 6.58 -14.67 6.14
C GLN A 73 5.09 -15.02 6.08
N VAL A 74 4.75 -16.13 5.42
CA VAL A 74 3.37 -16.54 5.18
C VAL A 74 3.08 -17.82 5.98
N GLU A 75 2.04 -17.77 6.81
CA GLU A 75 1.52 -18.91 7.56
C GLU A 75 0.02 -19.04 7.28
N GLY A 76 -0.33 -19.96 6.38
CA GLY A 76 -1.71 -20.14 5.92
C GLY A 76 -2.26 -18.90 5.21
N ARG A 77 -3.12 -18.14 5.90
CA ARG A 77 -3.67 -16.87 5.41
C ARG A 77 -3.04 -15.65 6.07
N GLU A 78 -2.23 -15.84 7.11
CA GLU A 78 -1.56 -14.74 7.79
C GLU A 78 -0.24 -14.43 7.09
N VAL A 79 0.02 -13.14 6.91
CA VAL A 79 1.26 -12.63 6.34
C VAL A 79 1.86 -11.67 7.34
N SER A 80 3.02 -12.03 7.86
CA SER A 80 3.80 -11.15 8.72
C SER A 80 4.96 -10.53 7.94
N GLY A 81 5.30 -9.29 8.27
CA GLY A 81 6.35 -8.55 7.58
C GLY A 81 7.01 -7.55 8.50
N ARG A 82 8.13 -7.01 8.02
CA ARG A 82 8.86 -5.92 8.67
C ARG A 82 8.90 -4.75 7.72
N VAL A 83 8.64 -3.56 8.25
CA VAL A 83 8.67 -2.32 7.48
C VAL A 83 9.46 -1.28 8.26
N LEU A 84 10.48 -0.72 7.64
CA LEU A 84 11.32 0.32 8.21
C LEU A 84 11.08 1.63 7.48
N ASN A 85 10.86 2.71 8.23
CA ASN A 85 10.88 4.05 7.67
C ASN A 85 12.32 4.57 7.77
N VAL A 86 12.89 4.97 6.65
CA VAL A 86 14.25 5.52 6.56
C VAL A 86 14.15 7.00 6.21
N SER A 87 14.85 7.80 7.00
CA SER A 87 15.01 9.24 6.82
C SER A 87 16.16 9.51 5.86
N TYR A 88 16.02 10.51 5.00
CA TYR A 88 17.10 11.02 4.16
C TYR A 88 17.24 12.52 4.38
N LEU A 89 18.43 12.98 4.78
CA LEU A 89 18.67 14.37 5.19
C LEU A 89 18.14 15.40 4.19
N LYS A 90 18.33 15.15 2.89
CA LYS A 90 17.96 16.10 1.82
C LYS A 90 16.46 16.16 1.53
N TRP A 91 15.67 15.30 2.15
CA TRP A 91 14.21 15.20 1.96
C TRP A 91 13.41 15.62 3.19
N LEU A 92 14.08 16.12 4.23
CA LEU A 92 13.47 16.46 5.51
C LEU A 92 13.69 17.94 5.85
N GLU A 93 13.17 18.36 7.00
CA GLU A 93 13.39 19.69 7.56
C GLU A 93 14.90 19.97 7.77
N PRO A 94 15.37 21.22 7.62
CA PRO A 94 16.79 21.57 7.77
C PRO A 94 17.41 21.13 9.11
N GLU A 95 16.63 21.20 10.20
CA GLU A 95 17.05 20.79 11.54
C GLU A 95 16.83 19.29 11.82
N ALA A 96 16.33 18.51 10.86
CA ALA A 96 16.14 17.07 11.05
C ALA A 96 17.49 16.39 11.32
N ARG A 97 17.55 15.65 12.43
CA ARG A 97 18.72 14.89 12.86
C ARG A 97 18.29 13.52 13.39
N PRO A 98 19.16 12.50 13.30
CA PRO A 98 18.92 11.22 13.95
C PRO A 98 18.73 11.39 15.46
N ARG A 99 17.77 10.65 16.02
CA ARG A 99 17.56 10.54 17.46
C ARG A 99 18.60 9.59 18.08
N LYS A 100 18.77 9.69 19.40
CA LYS A 100 19.66 8.78 20.15
C LYS A 100 19.24 7.33 19.93
N GLY A 101 20.17 6.50 19.47
CA GLY A 101 19.98 5.07 19.22
C GLY A 101 19.45 4.71 17.83
N GLU A 102 19.28 5.68 16.93
CA GLU A 102 19.00 5.41 15.52
C GLU A 102 20.29 5.02 14.78
N VAL A 103 20.17 4.06 13.87
CA VAL A 103 21.26 3.66 12.98
C VAL A 103 21.44 4.75 11.93
N ARG A 104 22.68 5.16 11.67
CA ARG A 104 23.02 6.16 10.65
C ARG A 104 24.09 5.66 9.71
N LYS A 105 23.87 5.86 8.40
CA LYS A 105 24.87 5.70 7.33
C LYS A 105 24.79 6.89 6.41
N GLY A 106 25.88 7.66 6.32
CA GLY A 106 25.92 8.90 5.55
C GLY A 106 24.78 9.86 5.95
N ASP A 107 23.95 10.18 4.96
CA ASP A 107 22.79 11.07 5.08
C ASP A 107 21.48 10.34 5.41
N PHE A 108 21.54 9.01 5.58
CA PHE A 108 20.39 8.17 5.92
C PHE A 108 20.41 7.76 7.39
N TRP A 109 19.24 7.69 8.00
CA TRP A 109 19.09 7.11 9.33
C TRP A 109 17.71 6.51 9.55
N ALA A 110 17.62 5.57 10.49
CA ALA A 110 16.37 4.94 10.88
C ALA A 110 16.39 4.43 12.32
N GLY A 111 15.21 4.40 12.93
CA GLY A 111 14.96 3.73 14.19
C GLY A 111 14.70 2.22 14.01
N LYS A 112 13.81 1.67 14.84
CA LYS A 112 13.40 0.26 14.73
C LYS A 112 12.37 0.06 13.62
N TYR A 113 12.41 -1.10 12.98
CA TYR A 113 11.33 -1.51 12.07
C TYR A 113 10.02 -1.69 12.85
N ARG A 114 8.90 -1.59 12.12
CA ARG A 114 7.57 -1.97 12.58
C ARG A 114 7.21 -3.35 12.05
N LEU A 115 6.55 -4.15 12.88
CA LEU A 115 5.91 -5.38 12.45
C LEU A 115 4.60 -5.05 11.74
N THR A 116 4.35 -5.71 10.62
CA THR A 116 3.09 -5.62 9.90
C THR A 116 2.44 -6.99 9.86
N LYS A 117 1.12 -7.02 10.07
CA LYS A 117 0.30 -8.21 9.88
C LYS A 117 -0.75 -7.93 8.81
N LYS A 118 -0.89 -8.87 7.89
CA LYS A 118 -1.86 -8.85 6.81
C LYS A 118 -2.56 -10.20 6.72
N THR A 119 -3.70 -10.22 6.07
CA THR A 119 -4.48 -11.41 5.76
C THR A 119 -4.59 -11.58 4.25
N ILE A 120 -4.42 -12.81 3.76
CA ILE A 120 -4.66 -13.19 2.36
C ILE A 120 -6.15 -13.45 2.17
N LEU A 121 -6.75 -12.71 1.23
CA LEU A 121 -8.07 -12.98 0.66
C LEU A 121 -7.90 -13.60 -0.71
N ARG A 122 -8.76 -14.58 -1.04
CA ARG A 122 -8.79 -15.29 -2.31
C ARG A 122 -10.15 -15.09 -2.98
N THR A 123 -10.16 -14.35 -4.09
CA THR A 123 -11.39 -14.12 -4.85
C THR A 123 -11.06 -13.93 -6.34
N GLY A 124 -11.94 -14.40 -7.22
CA GLY A 124 -11.72 -14.34 -8.67
C GLY A 124 -10.41 -14.99 -9.14
N GLY A 125 -9.94 -16.05 -8.47
CA GLY A 125 -8.68 -16.74 -8.79
C GLY A 125 -7.41 -15.94 -8.46
N LYS A 126 -7.52 -14.82 -7.73
CA LYS A 126 -6.39 -13.99 -7.31
C LYS A 126 -6.26 -13.94 -5.80
N GLU A 127 -5.05 -13.69 -5.32
CA GLU A 127 -4.76 -13.42 -3.92
C GLU A 127 -4.56 -11.93 -3.68
N TYR A 128 -5.17 -11.41 -2.62
CA TYR A 128 -5.08 -10.02 -2.18
C TYR A 128 -4.58 -9.98 -0.74
N ARG A 129 -3.63 -9.08 -0.45
CA ARG A 129 -3.09 -8.86 0.90
C ARG A 129 -3.76 -7.64 1.51
N VAL A 130 -4.59 -7.84 2.52
CA VAL A 130 -5.27 -6.76 3.26
C VAL A 130 -4.74 -6.67 4.69
N GLY A 131 -4.95 -5.56 5.38
CA GLY A 131 -4.69 -5.44 6.81
C GLY A 131 -5.47 -6.49 7.63
N SER A 132 -5.07 -6.68 8.88
CA SER A 132 -5.74 -7.64 9.77
C SER A 132 -7.24 -7.39 9.85
N LEU A 133 -8.03 -8.45 9.63
CA LEU A 133 -9.48 -8.41 9.68
C LEU A 133 -9.97 -8.19 11.11
N LYS A 134 -11.05 -7.41 11.26
CA LYS A 134 -11.69 -7.17 12.57
C LYS A 134 -13.19 -7.38 12.46
N GLY A 135 -13.73 -8.23 13.33
CA GLY A 135 -15.18 -8.48 13.38
C GLY A 135 -15.76 -9.27 12.20
N MET A 136 -14.90 -9.81 11.32
CA MET A 136 -15.32 -10.63 10.18
C MET A 136 -14.24 -11.64 9.78
N THR A 137 -14.67 -12.70 9.10
CA THR A 137 -13.82 -13.76 8.58
C THR A 137 -13.24 -13.41 7.22
N ALA A 138 -12.21 -14.16 6.80
CA ALA A 138 -11.64 -14.00 5.47
C ALA A 138 -12.64 -14.37 4.36
N LYS A 139 -13.49 -15.38 4.57
CA LYS A 139 -14.55 -15.75 3.61
C LYS A 139 -15.57 -14.63 3.40
N GLU A 140 -16.08 -14.04 4.49
CA GLU A 140 -16.99 -12.90 4.38
C GLU A 140 -16.31 -11.72 3.66
N SER A 141 -15.03 -11.47 3.94
CA SER A 141 -14.27 -10.42 3.27
C SER A 141 -14.07 -10.70 1.77
N GLU A 142 -13.86 -11.96 1.39
CA GLU A 142 -13.74 -12.42 -0.01
C GLU A 142 -15.05 -12.25 -0.78
N GLU A 143 -16.19 -12.54 -0.15
CA GLU A 143 -17.53 -12.34 -0.72
C GLU A 143 -17.79 -10.85 -0.97
N ILE A 144 -17.51 -9.99 0.02
CA ILE A 144 -17.65 -8.53 -0.11
C ILE A 144 -16.72 -7.98 -1.19
N LEU A 145 -15.45 -8.41 -1.22
CA LEU A 145 -14.51 -8.02 -2.27
C LEU A 145 -14.99 -8.49 -3.65
N GLY A 146 -15.53 -9.70 -3.75
CA GLY A 146 -16.15 -10.21 -4.98
C GLY A 146 -17.28 -9.32 -5.49
N LEU A 147 -18.15 -8.84 -4.61
CA LEU A 147 -19.23 -7.91 -4.98
C LEU A 147 -18.68 -6.57 -5.51
N PHE A 148 -17.62 -6.02 -4.91
CA PHE A 148 -16.97 -4.82 -5.43
C PHE A 148 -16.33 -5.05 -6.81
N LEU A 149 -15.59 -6.15 -6.97
CA LEU A 149 -14.93 -6.51 -8.23
C LEU A 149 -15.93 -6.75 -9.37
N ASP A 150 -17.09 -7.33 -9.06
CA ASP A 150 -18.18 -7.56 -10.01
C ASP A 150 -19.00 -6.28 -10.30
N GLY A 151 -18.72 -5.16 -9.64
CA GLY A 151 -19.52 -3.94 -9.75
C GLY A 151 -20.93 -4.06 -9.14
N LYS A 152 -21.15 -5.03 -8.24
CA LYS A 152 -22.43 -5.29 -7.54
C LYS A 152 -22.57 -4.40 -6.30
N TYR A 153 -22.53 -3.09 -6.53
CA TYR A 153 -22.73 -2.09 -5.51
C TYR A 153 -23.53 -0.90 -6.06
N GLU A 154 -24.12 -0.13 -5.16
CA GLU A 154 -24.79 1.13 -5.48
C GLU A 154 -24.41 2.23 -4.49
N PRO A 155 -24.28 3.48 -4.96
CA PRO A 155 -24.09 4.61 -4.06
C PRO A 155 -25.39 4.89 -3.30
N GLY A 156 -25.29 4.99 -1.98
CA GLY A 156 -26.36 5.51 -1.14
C GLY A 156 -26.58 7.02 -1.39
N PRO A 157 -27.65 7.61 -0.82
CA PRO A 157 -28.06 8.99 -1.12
C PRO A 157 -26.99 10.05 -0.86
N ALA A 158 -26.10 9.81 0.11
CA ALA A 158 -25.03 10.73 0.49
C ALA A 158 -23.73 10.57 -0.33
N VAL A 159 -23.67 9.61 -1.26
CA VAL A 159 -22.45 9.28 -2.00
C VAL A 159 -22.49 9.86 -3.41
N ASN A 160 -21.55 10.75 -3.71
CA ASN A 160 -21.33 11.22 -5.07
C ASN A 160 -20.70 10.11 -5.92
N GLY A 161 -21.50 9.44 -6.76
CA GLY A 161 -21.03 8.34 -7.62
C GLY A 161 -19.81 8.66 -8.52
N LYS A 162 -19.50 9.95 -8.76
CA LYS A 162 -18.28 10.34 -9.49
C LYS A 162 -17.00 9.97 -8.72
N ILE A 163 -17.01 9.99 -7.38
CA ILE A 163 -15.86 9.65 -6.55
C ILE A 163 -15.50 8.16 -6.68
N LEU A 164 -16.52 7.31 -6.84
CA LEU A 164 -16.36 5.85 -6.93
C LEU A 164 -15.58 5.41 -8.17
N ARG A 165 -15.55 6.23 -9.23
CA ARG A 165 -14.74 5.93 -10.43
C ARG A 165 -13.24 5.99 -10.17
N GLN A 166 -12.83 6.66 -9.09
CA GLN A 166 -11.43 6.84 -8.71
C GLN A 166 -10.93 5.73 -7.78
N VAL A 167 -11.82 4.94 -7.20
CA VAL A 167 -11.49 3.80 -6.34
C VAL A 167 -10.91 2.68 -7.19
N ASP A 168 -9.75 2.16 -6.79
CA ASP A 168 -9.20 0.94 -7.35
C ASP A 168 -9.71 -0.28 -6.60
N TRP A 169 -10.82 -0.85 -7.09
CA TRP A 169 -11.45 -2.04 -6.53
C TRP A 169 -10.55 -3.27 -6.51
N SER A 170 -9.48 -3.29 -7.32
CA SER A 170 -8.51 -4.39 -7.37
C SER A 170 -7.38 -4.26 -6.34
N SER A 171 -7.35 -3.15 -5.60
CA SER A 171 -6.33 -2.83 -4.60
C SER A 171 -6.93 -2.63 -3.20
N PRO A 172 -7.52 -3.69 -2.60
CA PRO A 172 -8.08 -3.59 -1.26
C PRO A 172 -6.99 -3.41 -0.21
N ILE A 173 -7.30 -2.63 0.82
CA ILE A 173 -6.39 -2.31 1.93
C ILE A 173 -6.87 -2.93 3.23
N THR A 174 -8.17 -2.87 3.52
CA THR A 174 -8.72 -3.32 4.81
C THR A 174 -10.18 -3.74 4.68
N PHE A 175 -10.60 -4.68 5.53
CA PHE A 175 -11.99 -5.04 5.73
C PHE A 175 -12.23 -5.22 7.23
N SER A 176 -13.31 -4.62 7.74
CA SER A 176 -13.76 -4.85 9.11
C SER A 176 -15.27 -4.68 9.23
N LYS A 177 -15.85 -5.26 10.27
CA LYS A 177 -17.26 -5.15 10.59
C LYS A 177 -17.46 -4.54 11.97
N ARG A 178 -18.40 -3.61 12.08
CA ARG A 178 -18.82 -2.96 13.33
C ARG A 178 -20.34 -2.85 13.36
N GLY A 179 -20.98 -3.76 14.09
CA GLY A 179 -22.44 -3.91 14.06
C GLY A 179 -22.90 -4.30 12.64
N GLU A 180 -23.86 -3.55 12.12
CA GLU A 180 -24.42 -3.76 10.77
C GLU A 180 -23.56 -3.18 9.64
N PHE A 181 -22.54 -2.38 9.97
CA PHE A 181 -21.70 -1.73 8.96
C PHE A 181 -20.42 -2.51 8.71
N ILE A 182 -20.05 -2.55 7.42
CA ILE A 182 -18.76 -3.04 6.94
C ILE A 182 -17.94 -1.81 6.55
N LEU A 183 -16.70 -1.75 7.03
CA LEU A 183 -15.70 -0.79 6.57
C LEU A 183 -14.78 -1.51 5.60
N ALA A 184 -14.67 -0.97 4.39
CA ALA A 184 -13.80 -1.50 3.35
C ALA A 184 -12.90 -0.37 2.83
N GLY A 185 -11.59 -0.59 2.82
CA GLY A 185 -10.62 0.39 2.33
C GLY A 185 -10.00 -0.06 1.02
N PHE A 186 -9.79 0.87 0.09
CA PHE A 186 -9.21 0.61 -1.24
C PHE A 186 -8.28 1.74 -1.67
N LEU A 187 -7.22 1.42 -2.42
CA LEU A 187 -6.33 2.45 -2.97
C LEU A 187 -7.07 3.32 -3.99
N HIS A 188 -6.56 4.52 -4.17
CA HIS A 188 -6.93 5.38 -5.29
C HIS A 188 -6.23 4.92 -6.58
N LYS A 189 -6.89 4.98 -7.74
CA LYS A 189 -6.29 4.61 -9.05
C LYS A 189 -5.09 5.47 -9.43
N GLY A 190 -5.17 6.77 -9.11
CA GLY A 190 -4.06 7.72 -9.21
C GLY A 190 -3.00 7.45 -8.15
N ARG A 191 -1.75 7.27 -8.59
CA ARG A 191 -0.59 7.04 -7.72
C ARG A 191 -0.37 8.23 -6.79
N GLY A 192 -0.11 7.95 -5.51
CA GLY A 192 0.11 8.99 -4.50
C GLY A 192 -1.14 9.81 -4.13
N SER A 193 -2.31 9.48 -4.69
CA SER A 193 -3.59 10.17 -4.38
C SER A 193 -4.32 9.56 -3.17
N GLY A 194 -3.61 8.74 -2.39
CA GLY A 194 -4.10 8.14 -1.16
C GLY A 194 -5.05 6.96 -1.35
N PHE A 195 -6.04 6.87 -0.48
CA PHE A 195 -6.98 5.76 -0.41
C PHE A 195 -8.37 6.22 -0.01
N PHE A 196 -9.34 5.32 -0.17
CA PHE A 196 -10.72 5.52 0.21
C PHE A 196 -11.10 4.55 1.33
N ASP A 197 -11.76 5.07 2.36
CA ASP A 197 -12.48 4.28 3.36
C ASP A 197 -13.98 4.36 3.06
N LEU A 198 -14.57 3.21 2.78
CA LEU A 198 -16.00 3.07 2.49
C LEU A 198 -16.71 2.47 3.70
N GLN A 199 -17.87 3.04 4.04
CA GLN A 199 -18.84 2.41 4.93
C GLN A 199 -19.95 1.83 4.08
N VAL A 200 -20.17 0.52 4.19
CA VAL A 200 -21.14 -0.21 3.37
C VAL A 200 -22.04 -1.11 4.21
N ARG A 201 -23.20 -1.44 3.65
CA ARG A 201 -24.11 -2.47 4.16
C ARG A 201 -24.43 -3.46 3.05
N LEU A 202 -24.76 -4.69 3.44
CA LEU A 202 -25.25 -5.71 2.52
C LEU A 202 -26.78 -5.64 2.49
N ALA A 203 -27.36 -5.42 1.31
CA ALA A 203 -28.80 -5.44 1.07
C ALA A 203 -29.08 -6.25 -0.21
N ASP A 204 -29.93 -7.28 -0.12
CA ASP A 204 -30.34 -8.11 -1.26
C ASP A 204 -29.17 -8.59 -2.17
N LYS A 205 -28.09 -9.07 -1.54
CA LYS A 205 -26.85 -9.55 -2.20
C LYS A 205 -26.11 -8.46 -3.00
N LYS A 206 -26.40 -7.18 -2.76
CA LYS A 206 -25.66 -6.02 -3.26
C LYS A 206 -25.08 -5.21 -2.10
N LEU A 207 -24.03 -4.47 -2.39
CA LEU A 207 -23.48 -3.51 -1.44
C LEU A 207 -24.13 -2.14 -1.63
N VAL A 208 -24.64 -1.58 -0.55
CA VAL A 208 -25.03 -0.16 -0.51
C VAL A 208 -23.90 0.60 0.15
N ILE A 209 -23.33 1.57 -0.57
CA ILE A 209 -22.25 2.41 -0.06
C ILE A 209 -22.87 3.62 0.62
N ASP A 210 -22.87 3.65 1.94
CA ASP A 210 -23.49 4.73 2.73
C ASP A 210 -22.59 5.96 2.81
N ARG A 211 -21.27 5.75 2.82
CA ARG A 211 -20.28 6.82 2.95
C ARG A 211 -18.97 6.46 2.28
N VAL A 212 -18.31 7.47 1.75
CA VAL A 212 -16.94 7.40 1.22
C VAL A 212 -16.14 8.53 1.86
N LEU A 213 -15.00 8.19 2.45
CA LEU A 213 -14.00 9.15 2.90
C LEU A 213 -12.74 8.94 2.08
N GLN A 214 -12.15 10.02 1.58
CA GLN A 214 -10.84 9.97 0.93
C GLN A 214 -9.79 10.50 1.91
N ALA A 215 -8.72 9.74 2.09
CA ALA A 215 -7.54 10.15 2.84
C ALA A 215 -6.35 10.23 1.89
N ILE A 216 -5.71 11.40 1.84
CA ILE A 216 -4.44 11.61 1.12
C ILE A 216 -3.34 11.65 2.18
N PRO A 217 -2.43 10.66 2.21
CA PRO A 217 -1.29 10.65 3.12
C PRO A 217 -0.20 11.67 2.72
#